data_AF-A0A1F9B640-F1
#
_entry.id   AF-A0A1F9B640-F1
#
_cell.length_a   1.000
_cell.length_b   1.000
_cell.length_c   1.000
_cell.angle_alpha   90.00
_cell.angle_beta   90.00
_cell.angle_gamma   90.00
#
_symmetry.space_group_name_H-M   'P 1'
#
loop_
_entity.id
_entity.type
_entity.pdbx_description
1 polymer ?
#
loop_
_entity_poly.entity_id
_entity_poly.type
_entity_poly.pdbx_seq_one_letter_code
_entity_poly.pdbx_strand_id
1 'polypeptide(L)'
;MKQPLFAILTVIIMMGAGLVYGQSSPNYRMEIEVISSGGETLQSTSSDLSFSIGEPSASGPSSSSNYILHGGFWNILPDAPKTYSLSLATGWNLISLPLQPFEAEISSVLSQISGLFTIVWSYQNGKWWMYDPANIGFSDLTTMEAGHACWIEMTQAGALNIAGSEPIKSLNLKKGWNFAGFNSNQSTPVTDALASISGKLVIVWSYQDGGWKMYDPAYPGFSDLAAMKPGDGYWIKVTENCIWELP
;
A
#
# COMPACT_ATOMS: atom_id res chain seq x y z
N MET A 1 -70.31 17.76 -25.88
CA MET A 1 -71.06 16.53 -25.51
C MET A 1 -70.59 15.40 -26.44
N LYS A 2 -70.45 14.16 -25.94
CA LYS A 2 -69.95 12.95 -26.64
C LYS A 2 -68.42 12.89 -26.94
N GLN A 3 -67.73 11.98 -26.24
CA GLN A 3 -66.78 11.00 -26.80
C GLN A 3 -67.59 9.80 -27.38
N PRO A 4 -67.04 8.70 -27.97
CA PRO A 4 -65.65 8.19 -28.07
C PRO A 4 -65.27 7.85 -29.55
N LEU A 5 -64.52 6.82 -30.03
CA LEU A 5 -63.86 5.60 -29.48
C LEU A 5 -62.82 4.98 -30.48
N PHE A 6 -61.61 4.56 -30.04
CA PHE A 6 -60.61 3.71 -30.77
C PHE A 6 -59.95 4.29 -32.06
N ALA A 7 -58.85 3.78 -32.64
CA ALA A 7 -57.99 2.63 -32.33
C ALA A 7 -56.46 2.87 -32.57
N ILE A 8 -55.64 2.34 -31.66
CA ILE A 8 -54.43 1.52 -31.85
C ILE A 8 -53.70 1.56 -33.23
N LEU A 9 -52.41 1.93 -33.21
CA LEU A 9 -51.37 1.20 -33.96
C LEU A 9 -50.15 0.95 -33.06
N THR A 10 -49.73 -0.31 -32.96
CA THR A 10 -48.66 -0.75 -32.07
C THR A 10 -47.33 -0.84 -32.81
N VAL A 11 -46.28 -0.21 -32.27
CA VAL A 11 -44.89 -0.62 -32.51
C VAL A 11 -44.22 -0.79 -31.15
N ILE A 12 -43.95 -2.03 -30.79
CA ILE A 12 -43.14 -2.45 -29.63
C ILE A 12 -41.66 -2.49 -30.08
N ILE A 13 -40.72 -2.72 -29.14
CA ILE A 13 -39.24 -2.80 -29.28
C ILE A 13 -38.60 -1.42 -29.02
N MET A 14 -37.74 -1.22 -28.00
CA MET A 14 -37.13 -2.16 -27.04
C MET A 14 -37.57 -1.94 -25.59
N MET A 15 -37.99 -3.03 -24.93
CA MET A 15 -37.58 -3.25 -23.53
C MET A 15 -36.08 -3.58 -23.56
N GLY A 16 -35.24 -2.60 -23.22
CA GLY A 16 -33.78 -2.71 -23.33
C GLY A 16 -33.01 -1.87 -22.32
N ALA A 17 -33.68 -1.33 -21.31
CA ALA A 17 -33.05 -0.62 -20.19
C ALA A 17 -32.39 -1.62 -19.24
N GLY A 18 -31.22 -2.14 -19.64
CA GLY A 18 -30.31 -2.79 -18.71
C GLY A 18 -29.87 -1.77 -17.66
N LEU A 19 -30.02 -2.12 -16.38
CA LEU A 19 -29.49 -1.31 -15.28
C LEU A 19 -27.96 -1.34 -15.35
N VAL A 20 -27.36 -0.26 -15.86
CA VAL A 20 -25.91 -0.09 -15.87
C VAL A 20 -25.48 0.26 -14.44
N TYR A 21 -24.81 -0.69 -13.79
CA TYR A 21 -24.22 -0.44 -12.47
C TYR A 21 -23.03 0.50 -12.63
N GLY A 22 -23.10 1.67 -12.00
CA GLY A 22 -22.04 2.67 -12.05
C GLY A 22 -20.74 2.19 -11.41
N GLN A 23 -19.61 2.57 -12.01
CA GLN A 23 -18.28 2.40 -11.43
C GLN A 23 -17.66 3.78 -11.19
N SER A 24 -17.17 4.01 -9.97
CA SER A 24 -16.39 5.19 -9.61
C SER A 24 -14.89 4.92 -9.75
N SER A 25 -14.13 5.96 -10.09
CA SER A 25 -12.66 5.95 -10.08
C SER A 25 -12.15 7.38 -9.81
N PRO A 26 -11.05 7.59 -9.07
CA PRO A 26 -10.86 8.87 -8.38
C PRO A 26 -10.23 10.01 -9.20
N ASN A 27 -9.44 9.72 -10.24
CA ASN A 27 -8.40 10.63 -10.73
C ASN A 27 -8.51 10.94 -12.24
N TYR A 28 -8.99 12.14 -12.58
CA TYR A 28 -9.02 12.66 -13.97
C TYR A 28 -8.71 14.16 -14.02
N ARG A 29 -8.16 14.66 -15.14
CA ARG A 29 -8.02 16.09 -15.47
C ARG A 29 -8.37 16.29 -16.95
N MET A 30 -9.20 17.29 -17.25
CA MET A 30 -9.58 17.68 -18.61
C MET A 30 -9.01 19.06 -18.96
N GLU A 31 -8.92 19.36 -20.25
CA GLU A 31 -8.64 20.70 -20.76
C GLU A 31 -9.90 21.29 -21.45
N ILE A 32 -9.87 22.59 -21.73
CA ILE A 32 -11.06 23.46 -21.77
C ILE A 32 -11.66 23.64 -23.19
N GLU A 33 -12.91 24.12 -23.28
CA GLU A 33 -13.71 24.37 -24.52
C GLU A 33 -14.41 23.15 -25.19
N VAL A 34 -15.38 22.51 -24.52
CA VAL A 34 -16.34 21.57 -25.15
C VAL A 34 -17.80 21.85 -24.73
N ILE A 35 -18.74 21.72 -25.70
CA ILE A 35 -20.22 21.97 -25.77
C ILE A 35 -21.26 20.79 -25.82
N SER A 36 -21.60 20.01 -24.78
CA SER A 36 -22.71 19.02 -24.84
C SER A 36 -23.32 18.56 -23.48
N SER A 37 -24.65 18.39 -23.42
CA SER A 37 -25.41 18.14 -22.18
C SER A 37 -25.73 16.67 -21.92
N GLY A 38 -25.07 16.05 -20.93
CA GLY A 38 -25.47 14.76 -20.36
C GLY A 38 -24.45 14.20 -19.37
N GLY A 39 -24.87 13.92 -18.13
CA GLY A 39 -24.02 13.32 -17.09
C GLY A 39 -24.73 13.26 -15.72
N GLU A 40 -24.39 12.25 -14.92
CA GLU A 40 -24.84 12.10 -13.53
C GLU A 40 -23.75 12.54 -12.53
N THR A 41 -24.10 12.69 -11.26
CA THR A 41 -23.22 13.26 -10.23
C THR A 41 -22.12 12.28 -9.79
N LEU A 42 -20.86 12.72 -9.86
CA LEU A 42 -19.70 12.01 -9.33
C LEU A 42 -19.03 12.80 -8.20
N GLN A 43 -18.32 12.11 -7.30
CA GLN A 43 -17.49 12.72 -6.24
C GLN A 43 -16.07 12.16 -6.30
N SER A 44 -15.08 13.03 -6.09
CA SER A 44 -13.67 12.71 -5.87
C SER A 44 -13.09 13.60 -4.77
N THR A 45 -12.05 13.12 -4.08
CA THR A 45 -11.35 13.85 -3.02
C THR A 45 -10.19 14.72 -3.52
N SER A 46 -9.84 14.67 -4.81
CA SER A 46 -8.80 15.52 -5.39
C SER A 46 -9.10 15.86 -6.86
N SER A 47 -9.74 17.01 -7.08
CA SER A 47 -10.03 17.55 -8.41
C SER A 47 -9.99 19.08 -8.39
N ASP A 48 -9.32 19.68 -9.37
CA ASP A 48 -9.52 21.08 -9.76
C ASP A 48 -10.21 21.09 -11.14
N LEU A 49 -11.26 21.89 -11.31
CA LEU A 49 -12.24 21.70 -12.37
C LEU A 49 -12.58 23.00 -13.09
N SER A 50 -11.98 23.19 -14.27
CA SER A 50 -12.26 24.31 -15.17
C SER A 50 -13.03 23.85 -16.42
N PHE A 51 -14.34 24.10 -16.43
CA PHE A 51 -15.25 24.13 -17.59
C PHE A 51 -15.07 23.05 -18.68
N SER A 52 -15.68 21.88 -18.48
CA SER A 52 -15.94 20.89 -19.53
C SER A 52 -17.45 20.67 -19.69
N ILE A 53 -17.93 20.53 -20.93
CA ILE A 53 -19.31 20.20 -21.23
C ILE A 53 -19.33 19.17 -22.38
N GLY A 54 -19.50 17.89 -22.04
CA GLY A 54 -20.04 16.85 -22.94
C GLY A 54 -19.08 15.96 -23.76
N GLU A 55 -19.48 14.69 -23.87
CA GLU A 55 -18.77 13.62 -24.59
C GLU A 55 -19.58 13.10 -25.81
N PRO A 56 -18.92 12.50 -26.83
CA PRO A 56 -19.57 11.64 -27.82
C PRO A 56 -19.87 10.25 -27.23
N SER A 57 -21.00 9.63 -27.60
CA SER A 57 -21.41 8.33 -27.06
C SER A 57 -20.45 7.18 -27.42
N ALA A 58 -20.41 6.16 -26.57
CA ALA A 58 -19.53 4.98 -26.64
C ALA A 58 -19.82 3.98 -27.80
N SER A 59 -20.19 4.48 -28.98
CA SER A 59 -20.62 3.74 -30.16
C SER A 59 -19.57 3.61 -31.27
N GLY A 60 -18.37 4.19 -31.09
CA GLY A 60 -17.23 4.05 -32.01
C GLY A 60 -16.62 5.38 -32.46
N PRO A 61 -15.54 5.35 -33.27
CA PRO A 61 -14.88 6.56 -33.76
C PRO A 61 -15.78 7.34 -34.74
N SER A 62 -15.77 8.66 -34.61
CA SER A 62 -16.47 9.56 -35.54
C SER A 62 -15.51 10.10 -36.59
N SER A 63 -15.90 10.10 -37.86
CA SER A 63 -15.06 10.51 -38.98
C SER A 63 -15.70 11.60 -39.83
N SER A 64 -14.90 12.59 -40.22
CA SER A 64 -15.25 13.62 -41.19
C SER A 64 -14.23 13.61 -42.34
N SER A 65 -14.48 14.35 -43.42
CA SER A 65 -13.62 14.35 -44.61
C SER A 65 -12.17 14.79 -44.34
N ASN A 66 -11.94 15.54 -43.25
CA ASN A 66 -10.65 16.15 -42.92
C ASN A 66 -10.05 15.66 -41.58
N TYR A 67 -10.73 14.80 -40.81
CA TYR A 67 -10.20 14.23 -39.56
C TYR A 67 -10.93 12.96 -39.12
N ILE A 68 -10.24 12.16 -38.29
CA ILE A 68 -10.82 11.01 -37.56
C ILE A 68 -10.70 11.32 -36.07
N LEU A 69 -11.82 11.32 -35.36
CA LEU A 69 -11.84 11.34 -33.89
C LEU A 69 -11.68 9.91 -33.39
N HIS A 70 -10.46 9.59 -32.96
CA HIS A 70 -10.21 8.40 -32.14
C HIS A 70 -10.83 8.62 -30.75
N GLY A 71 -11.50 7.59 -30.22
CA GLY A 71 -11.99 7.62 -28.84
C GLY A 71 -10.84 7.83 -27.85
N GLY A 72 -11.09 8.55 -26.76
CA GLY A 72 -10.06 9.04 -25.85
C GLY A 72 -9.10 7.95 -25.36
N PHE A 73 -7.80 8.15 -25.58
CA PHE A 73 -6.77 7.34 -24.96
C PHE A 73 -6.69 7.67 -23.47
N TRP A 74 -7.41 6.91 -22.66
CA TRP A 74 -7.23 6.86 -21.20
C TRP A 74 -5.84 6.30 -20.87
N ASN A 75 -4.83 7.15 -20.95
CA ASN A 75 -3.50 6.84 -20.43
C ASN A 75 -3.60 6.73 -18.91
N ILE A 76 -3.47 5.50 -18.40
CA ILE A 76 -3.24 5.25 -16.97
C ILE A 76 -1.91 5.91 -16.63
N LEU A 77 -1.96 7.07 -15.98
CA LEU A 77 -0.79 7.60 -15.28
C LEU A 77 -0.42 6.56 -14.20
N PRO A 78 0.85 6.11 -14.11
CA PRO A 78 1.26 5.28 -13.00
C PRO A 78 1.03 6.03 -11.70
N ASP A 79 0.53 5.32 -10.69
CA ASP A 79 0.19 5.91 -9.40
C ASP A 79 1.41 6.63 -8.81
N ALA A 80 1.22 7.84 -8.28
CA ALA A 80 2.35 8.68 -7.89
C ALA A 80 3.19 7.96 -6.81
N PRO A 81 4.54 7.92 -6.94
CA PRO A 81 5.37 7.08 -6.10
C PRO A 81 5.18 7.45 -4.63
N LYS A 82 4.70 6.49 -3.83
CA LYS A 82 4.49 6.70 -2.39
C LYS A 82 5.86 6.88 -1.75
N THR A 83 5.96 7.82 -0.82
CA THR A 83 7.19 8.08 -0.06
C THR A 83 6.94 7.96 1.44
N TYR A 84 7.93 7.43 2.15
CA TYR A 84 7.92 7.32 3.61
C TYR A 84 9.29 7.70 4.15
N SER A 85 9.34 8.55 5.18
CA SER A 85 10.58 8.96 5.85
C SER A 85 10.68 8.29 7.21
N LEU A 86 11.66 7.42 7.37
CA LEU A 86 11.91 6.66 8.60
C LEU A 86 13.04 7.30 9.39
N SER A 87 12.71 7.91 10.53
CA SER A 87 13.69 8.46 11.48
C SER A 87 14.46 7.35 12.19
N LEU A 88 15.78 7.43 12.19
CA LEU A 88 16.68 6.47 12.83
C LEU A 88 17.51 7.17 13.91
N ALA A 89 17.50 6.65 15.13
CA ALA A 89 18.29 7.15 16.25
C ALA A 89 19.73 6.60 16.22
N THR A 90 20.68 7.24 16.91
CA THR A 90 22.02 6.67 17.12
C THR A 90 21.93 5.36 17.92
N GLY A 91 22.70 4.34 17.53
CA GLY A 91 22.66 3.00 18.11
C GLY A 91 21.75 2.04 17.34
N TRP A 92 21.26 1.00 18.02
CA TRP A 92 20.46 -0.05 17.41
C TRP A 92 19.00 0.35 17.23
N ASN A 93 18.50 0.25 15.99
CA ASN A 93 17.10 0.46 15.63
C ASN A 93 16.53 -0.85 15.07
N LEU A 94 15.37 -1.29 15.55
CA LEU A 94 14.64 -2.44 15.01
C LEU A 94 13.53 -1.94 14.08
N ILE A 95 13.73 -2.10 12.76
CA ILE A 95 12.91 -1.46 11.74
C ILE A 95 12.35 -2.44 10.70
N SER A 96 11.41 -1.97 9.89
CA SER A 96 11.00 -2.59 8.63
C SER A 96 10.58 -1.52 7.60
N LEU A 97 10.49 -1.90 6.32
CA LEU A 97 10.07 -0.97 5.26
C LEU A 97 8.53 -0.93 5.15
N PRO A 98 7.85 0.23 5.36
CA PRO A 98 6.38 0.33 5.24
C PRO A 98 5.88 0.36 3.79
N LEU A 99 6.79 0.55 2.84
CA LEU A 99 6.58 0.58 1.40
C LEU A 99 7.50 -0.46 0.75
N GLN A 100 7.06 -1.09 -0.32
CA GLN A 100 7.96 -1.92 -1.13
C GLN A 100 8.81 -1.00 -2.00
N PRO A 101 10.15 -0.93 -1.80
CA PRO A 101 11.00 -0.04 -2.58
C PRO A 101 11.03 -0.47 -4.05
N PHE A 102 11.14 0.50 -4.97
CA PHE A 102 11.32 0.20 -6.40
C PHE A 102 12.70 -0.42 -6.69
N GLU A 103 13.72 0.00 -5.95
CA GLU A 103 15.09 -0.55 -6.00
C GLU A 103 15.33 -1.33 -4.70
N ALA A 104 15.25 -2.66 -4.76
CA ALA A 104 15.32 -3.54 -3.57
C ALA A 104 16.76 -3.86 -3.11
N GLU A 105 17.79 -3.58 -3.92
CA GLU A 105 19.19 -3.76 -3.55
C GLU A 105 19.55 -2.90 -2.32
N ILE A 106 20.11 -3.52 -1.28
CA ILE A 106 20.30 -2.88 0.03
C ILE A 106 21.23 -1.66 -0.03
N SER A 107 22.19 -1.68 -0.95
CA SER A 107 23.09 -0.55 -1.23
C SER A 107 22.38 0.64 -1.87
N SER A 108 21.34 0.39 -2.68
CA SER A 108 20.44 1.41 -3.24
C SER A 108 19.51 1.96 -2.16
N VAL A 109 18.86 1.10 -1.37
CA VAL A 109 17.95 1.51 -0.29
C VAL A 109 18.67 2.37 0.74
N LEU A 110 19.80 1.90 1.27
CA LEU A 110 20.54 2.58 2.34
C LEU A 110 21.45 3.72 1.85
N SER A 111 21.49 4.01 0.54
CA SER A 111 22.37 5.01 -0.08
C SER A 111 22.32 6.38 0.60
N GLN A 112 21.13 6.84 1.00
CA GLN A 112 20.90 8.14 1.64
C GLN A 112 21.50 8.27 3.05
N ILE A 113 21.72 7.15 3.73
CA ILE A 113 22.32 7.09 5.08
C ILE A 113 23.71 6.43 5.07
N SER A 114 24.34 6.30 3.89
CA SER A 114 25.68 5.74 3.74
C SER A 114 26.70 6.48 4.63
N GLY A 115 27.45 5.72 5.44
CA GLY A 115 28.39 6.25 6.44
C GLY A 115 27.76 6.64 7.79
N LEU A 116 26.43 6.65 7.91
CA LEU A 116 25.72 6.89 9.19
C LEU A 116 25.38 5.61 9.95
N PHE A 117 25.75 4.43 9.43
CA PHE A 117 25.58 3.12 10.06
C PHE A 117 26.82 2.23 9.88
N THR A 118 26.99 1.27 10.78
CA THR A 118 28.05 0.25 10.74
C THR A 118 27.59 -1.03 10.05
N ILE A 119 26.43 -1.56 10.44
CA ILE A 119 25.99 -2.91 10.08
C ILE A 119 24.46 -3.03 10.09
N VAL A 120 23.94 -3.89 9.21
CA VAL A 120 22.53 -4.29 9.15
C VAL A 120 22.41 -5.80 9.28
N TRP A 121 21.42 -6.25 10.06
CA TRP A 121 21.11 -7.67 10.26
C TRP A 121 19.64 -7.97 10.01
N SER A 122 19.33 -9.02 9.25
CA SER A 122 17.98 -9.56 9.10
C SER A 122 17.95 -11.06 9.39
N TYR A 123 16.96 -11.53 10.15
CA TYR A 123 16.75 -12.96 10.40
C TYR A 123 15.67 -13.49 9.46
N GLN A 124 16.07 -14.33 8.50
CA GLN A 124 15.17 -14.84 7.46
C GLN A 124 15.41 -16.34 7.24
N ASN A 125 14.34 -17.09 7.02
CA ASN A 125 14.38 -18.53 6.72
C ASN A 125 15.17 -19.39 7.73
N GLY A 126 15.23 -18.97 9.00
CA GLY A 126 15.92 -19.68 10.08
C GLY A 126 17.40 -19.32 10.26
N LYS A 127 17.90 -18.31 9.54
CA LYS A 127 19.30 -17.89 9.53
C LYS A 127 19.41 -16.37 9.67
N TRP A 128 20.49 -15.89 10.29
CA TRP A 128 20.88 -14.48 10.21
C TRP A 128 21.57 -14.16 8.88
N TRP A 129 21.31 -12.97 8.38
CA TRP A 129 21.90 -12.38 7.18
C TRP A 129 22.46 -10.99 7.53
N MET A 130 23.61 -10.65 6.98
CA MET A 130 24.39 -9.45 7.33
C MET A 130 24.65 -8.57 6.10
N TYR A 131 24.58 -7.25 6.27
CA TYR A 131 25.19 -6.28 5.37
C TYR A 131 26.11 -5.34 6.16
N ASP A 132 27.39 -5.32 5.79
CA ASP A 132 28.43 -4.43 6.27
C ASP A 132 29.07 -3.74 5.03
N PRO A 133 28.87 -2.41 4.83
CA PRO A 133 29.37 -1.70 3.67
C PRO A 133 30.90 -1.53 3.65
N ALA A 134 31.58 -1.68 4.80
CA ALA A 134 33.04 -1.68 4.88
C ALA A 134 33.64 -3.07 4.59
N ASN A 135 32.91 -4.14 4.92
CA ASN A 135 33.33 -5.53 4.76
C ASN A 135 32.45 -6.31 3.76
N ILE A 136 32.15 -5.72 2.60
CA ILE A 136 31.19 -6.25 1.61
C ILE A 136 31.42 -7.72 1.20
N GLY A 137 32.67 -8.21 1.22
CA GLY A 137 33.00 -9.61 0.94
C GLY A 137 32.53 -10.64 2.00
N PHE A 138 32.02 -10.18 3.13
CA PHE A 138 31.37 -10.98 4.18
C PHE A 138 29.85 -10.72 4.28
N SER A 139 29.32 -9.81 3.47
CA SER A 139 27.88 -9.51 3.43
C SER A 139 27.13 -10.55 2.61
N ASP A 140 25.99 -11.00 3.12
CA ASP A 140 25.09 -11.94 2.44
C ASP A 140 23.62 -11.49 2.41
N LEU A 141 23.26 -10.43 3.12
CA LEU A 141 22.02 -9.69 2.93
C LEU A 141 22.21 -8.73 1.75
N THR A 142 21.69 -9.08 0.56
CA THR A 142 21.81 -8.25 -0.66
C THR A 142 20.60 -7.37 -0.91
N THR A 143 19.39 -7.77 -0.49
CA THR A 143 18.16 -6.99 -0.67
C THR A 143 17.54 -6.57 0.65
N MET A 144 16.71 -5.51 0.59
CA MET A 144 15.95 -4.97 1.70
C MET A 144 14.55 -4.63 1.20
N GLU A 145 13.56 -5.42 1.60
CA GLU A 145 12.19 -5.42 1.08
C GLU A 145 11.16 -5.29 2.21
N ALA A 146 9.92 -4.99 1.86
CA ALA A 146 8.82 -5.01 2.82
C ALA A 146 8.55 -6.45 3.33
N GLY A 147 7.92 -6.58 4.49
CA GLY A 147 7.60 -7.85 5.13
C GLY A 147 8.72 -8.43 6.00
N HIS A 148 9.96 -7.98 5.81
CA HIS A 148 11.10 -8.36 6.64
C HIS A 148 11.43 -7.26 7.66
N ALA A 149 11.75 -7.69 8.88
CA ALA A 149 12.40 -6.82 9.85
C ALA A 149 13.92 -6.84 9.66
N CYS A 150 14.58 -5.77 10.07
CA CYS A 150 16.03 -5.70 10.21
C CYS A 150 16.43 -4.85 11.40
N TRP A 151 17.61 -5.15 11.94
CA TRP A 151 18.32 -4.30 12.87
C TRP A 151 19.35 -3.46 12.11
N ILE A 152 19.42 -2.17 12.37
CA ILE A 152 20.48 -1.28 11.88
C ILE A 152 21.18 -0.58 13.06
N GLU A 153 22.51 -0.66 13.09
CA GLU A 153 23.34 0.05 14.06
C GLU A 153 23.83 1.37 13.46
N MET A 154 23.23 2.48 13.89
CA MET A 154 23.55 3.82 13.42
C MET A 154 24.71 4.41 14.23
N THR A 155 25.75 4.91 13.55
CA THR A 155 26.81 5.73 14.17
C THR A 155 26.32 7.13 14.52
N GLN A 156 25.33 7.63 13.76
CA GLN A 156 24.71 8.93 13.95
C GLN A 156 23.22 8.85 13.57
N ALA A 157 22.35 9.53 14.31
CA ALA A 157 20.96 9.69 13.92
C ALA A 157 20.81 10.29 12.51
N GLY A 158 19.76 9.87 11.80
CA GLY A 158 19.47 10.24 10.42
C GLY A 158 18.04 9.88 10.00
N ALA A 159 17.72 9.99 8.71
CA ALA A 159 16.43 9.60 8.16
C ALA A 159 16.58 8.87 6.83
N LEU A 160 15.90 7.72 6.70
CA LEU A 160 15.88 6.88 5.51
C LEU A 160 14.58 7.16 4.73
N ASN A 161 14.68 7.74 3.53
CA ASN A 161 13.50 8.07 2.72
C ASN A 161 13.28 6.99 1.65
N ILE A 162 12.23 6.20 1.85
CA ILE A 162 11.84 5.07 1.01
C ILE A 162 10.85 5.59 -0.04
N ALA A 163 11.15 5.38 -1.32
CA ALA A 163 10.21 5.59 -2.43
C ALA A 163 9.79 4.24 -3.00
N GLY A 164 8.48 4.00 -3.09
CA GLY A 164 7.97 2.65 -3.36
C GLY A 164 6.50 2.56 -3.70
N SER A 165 6.05 1.32 -3.89
CA SER A 165 4.64 0.94 -4.01
C SER A 165 4.08 0.46 -2.66
N GLU A 166 2.77 0.24 -2.60
CA GLU A 166 2.15 -0.35 -1.41
C GLU A 166 2.47 -1.86 -1.34
N PRO A 167 2.97 -2.36 -0.19
CA PRO A 167 3.43 -3.74 -0.06
C PRO A 167 2.28 -4.74 0.08
N ILE A 168 2.59 -6.01 -0.13
CA ILE A 168 1.65 -7.11 0.09
C ILE A 168 1.29 -7.18 1.59
N LYS A 169 -0.01 -7.17 1.88
CA LYS A 169 -0.61 -7.16 3.23
C LYS A 169 -0.62 -8.53 3.92
N SER A 170 -0.28 -9.61 3.22
CA SER A 170 -0.30 -10.98 3.75
C SER A 170 1.12 -11.53 3.96
N LEU A 171 1.46 -11.89 5.19
CA LEU A 171 2.78 -12.40 5.58
C LEU A 171 2.72 -13.86 6.05
N ASN A 172 3.55 -14.72 5.46
CA ASN A 172 3.58 -16.15 5.76
C ASN A 172 4.47 -16.46 6.97
N LEU A 173 3.87 -16.54 8.16
CA LEU A 173 4.56 -16.88 9.40
C LEU A 173 4.75 -18.40 9.54
N LYS A 174 5.93 -18.81 10.01
CA LYS A 174 6.27 -20.19 10.36
C LYS A 174 6.10 -20.43 11.86
N LYS A 175 5.83 -21.67 12.24
CA LYS A 175 5.83 -22.12 13.64
C LYS A 175 7.13 -21.72 14.35
N GLY A 176 7.01 -21.10 15.52
CA GLY A 176 8.15 -20.56 16.26
C GLY A 176 8.30 -19.05 16.06
N TRP A 177 9.54 -18.56 16.08
CA TRP A 177 9.86 -17.14 15.95
C TRP A 177 9.99 -16.71 14.49
N ASN A 178 9.36 -15.57 14.17
CA ASN A 178 9.45 -14.88 12.89
C ASN A 178 9.95 -13.45 13.14
N PHE A 179 10.70 -12.91 12.20
CA PHE A 179 11.24 -11.55 12.26
C PHE A 179 10.65 -10.73 11.11
N ALA A 180 9.50 -10.13 11.41
CA ALA A 180 8.55 -9.65 10.42
C ALA A 180 8.43 -8.12 10.43
N GLY A 181 8.30 -7.55 9.24
CA GLY A 181 7.95 -6.16 9.04
C GLY A 181 6.45 -5.91 9.17
N PHE A 182 6.07 -4.66 9.43
CA PHE A 182 4.67 -4.25 9.50
C PHE A 182 4.32 -3.46 8.24
N ASN A 183 3.74 -4.17 7.27
CA ASN A 183 3.43 -3.67 5.91
C ASN A 183 2.18 -2.76 5.87
N SER A 184 2.14 -1.76 6.76
CA SER A 184 1.12 -0.72 6.78
C SER A 184 1.72 0.65 7.01
N ASN A 185 1.05 1.67 6.48
CA ASN A 185 1.41 3.08 6.63
C ASN A 185 0.59 3.80 7.73
N GLN A 186 -0.30 3.07 8.43
CA GLN A 186 -1.06 3.56 9.57
C GLN A 186 -0.63 2.86 10.86
N SER A 187 -0.63 3.57 12.00
CA SER A 187 -0.42 2.95 13.31
C SER A 187 -1.70 2.29 13.79
N THR A 188 -1.64 1.00 14.12
CA THR A 188 -2.82 0.19 14.46
C THR A 188 -2.69 -0.38 15.89
N PRO A 189 -3.76 -0.43 16.71
CA PRO A 189 -3.73 -1.13 18.00
C PRO A 189 -3.26 -2.58 17.85
N VAL A 190 -2.46 -3.06 18.81
CA VAL A 190 -1.79 -4.37 18.70
C VAL A 190 -2.78 -5.55 18.57
N THR A 191 -3.96 -5.42 19.20
CA THR A 191 -5.08 -6.38 19.11
C THR A 191 -5.63 -6.51 17.71
N ASP A 192 -5.71 -5.40 16.99
CA ASP A 192 -6.41 -5.28 15.72
C ASP A 192 -5.44 -5.65 14.59
N ALA A 193 -4.19 -5.17 14.69
CA ALA A 193 -3.08 -5.53 13.82
C ALA A 193 -2.77 -7.04 13.81
N LEU A 194 -3.00 -7.74 14.92
CA LEU A 194 -2.73 -9.18 15.08
C LEU A 194 -4.01 -10.03 15.03
N ALA A 195 -5.18 -9.44 14.77
CA ALA A 195 -6.48 -10.12 14.87
C ALA A 195 -6.56 -11.41 14.04
N SER A 196 -5.99 -11.38 12.82
CA SER A 196 -5.92 -12.50 11.87
C SER A 196 -5.12 -13.72 12.38
N ILE A 197 -4.20 -13.53 13.33
CA ILE A 197 -3.39 -14.60 13.94
C ILE A 197 -3.61 -14.76 15.45
N SER A 198 -4.56 -14.01 16.04
CA SER A 198 -4.84 -13.96 17.49
C SER A 198 -4.89 -15.33 18.18
N GLY A 199 -5.65 -16.29 17.64
CA GLY A 199 -5.76 -17.65 18.16
C GLY A 199 -4.52 -18.56 17.98
N LYS A 200 -3.44 -18.06 17.36
CA LYS A 200 -2.18 -18.76 17.08
C LYS A 200 -0.96 -18.03 17.64
N LEU A 201 -1.14 -16.79 18.09
CA LEU A 201 -0.10 -15.94 18.65
C LEU A 201 0.32 -16.44 20.03
N VAL A 202 1.62 -16.41 20.30
CA VAL A 202 2.20 -16.66 21.63
C VAL A 202 2.65 -15.35 22.26
N ILE A 203 3.49 -14.59 21.56
CA ILE A 203 4.02 -13.31 22.04
C ILE A 203 4.60 -12.50 20.87
N VAL A 204 4.52 -11.17 20.95
CA VAL A 204 5.25 -10.22 20.08
C VAL A 204 6.25 -9.44 20.92
N TRP A 205 7.43 -9.17 20.37
CA TRP A 205 8.38 -8.18 20.88
C TRP A 205 8.74 -7.17 19.78
N SER A 206 8.94 -5.91 20.16
CA SER A 206 9.56 -4.87 19.35
C SER A 206 10.52 -4.03 20.20
N TYR A 207 11.42 -3.29 19.57
CA TYR A 207 12.35 -2.39 20.24
C TYR A 207 12.06 -0.97 19.74
N GLN A 208 11.25 -0.25 20.51
CA GLN A 208 10.70 1.05 20.18
C GLN A 208 11.20 2.09 21.17
N ASP A 209 11.45 3.31 20.70
CA ASP A 209 11.71 4.48 21.56
C ASP A 209 12.90 4.26 22.54
N GLY A 210 13.86 3.38 22.18
CA GLY A 210 15.04 3.02 22.97
C GLY A 210 14.85 1.86 23.97
N GLY A 211 13.70 1.18 23.98
CA GLY A 211 13.40 0.07 24.90
C GLY A 211 12.67 -1.10 24.24
N TRP A 212 12.82 -2.29 24.83
CA TRP A 212 12.00 -3.45 24.48
C TRP A 212 10.57 -3.27 24.98
N LYS A 213 9.59 -3.59 24.13
CA LYS A 213 8.17 -3.69 24.46
C LYS A 213 7.61 -5.02 23.96
N MET A 214 6.60 -5.54 24.65
CA MET A 214 5.98 -6.82 24.34
C MET A 214 4.46 -6.81 24.39
N TYR A 215 3.86 -7.76 23.67
CA TYR A 215 2.45 -8.11 23.75
C TYR A 215 2.28 -9.63 23.84
N ASP A 216 1.69 -10.10 24.93
CA ASP A 216 1.32 -11.50 25.17
C ASP A 216 -0.19 -11.57 25.48
N PRO A 217 -1.01 -12.20 24.63
CA PRO A 217 -2.46 -12.25 24.80
C PRO A 217 -2.91 -13.10 26.01
N ALA A 218 -2.05 -13.97 26.56
CA ALA A 218 -2.33 -14.69 27.80
C ALA A 218 -1.95 -13.88 29.05
N TYR A 219 -1.05 -12.90 28.91
CA TYR A 219 -0.56 -12.04 30.00
C TYR A 219 -0.68 -10.54 29.68
N PRO A 220 -1.90 -10.02 29.40
CA PRO A 220 -2.09 -8.62 29.00
C PRO A 220 -1.67 -7.60 30.07
N GLY A 221 -1.70 -7.96 31.36
CA GLY A 221 -1.22 -7.12 32.46
C GLY A 221 0.31 -6.90 32.50
N PHE A 222 1.07 -7.61 31.66
CA PHE A 222 2.52 -7.43 31.46
C PHE A 222 2.85 -6.94 30.04
N SER A 223 1.84 -6.55 29.25
CA SER A 223 2.02 -6.09 27.87
C SER A 223 2.02 -4.56 27.77
N ASP A 224 3.07 -4.00 27.16
CA ASP A 224 3.30 -2.56 26.99
C ASP A 224 3.42 -2.13 25.51
N LEU A 225 3.51 -3.09 24.58
CA LEU A 225 3.39 -2.84 23.13
C LEU A 225 1.91 -2.58 22.77
N ALA A 226 1.44 -1.34 22.97
CA ALA A 226 0.05 -0.97 22.76
C ALA A 226 -0.39 -0.93 21.27
N ALA A 227 0.54 -0.64 20.36
CA ALA A 227 0.26 -0.47 18.93
C ALA A 227 1.44 -0.92 18.07
N MET A 228 1.11 -1.41 16.87
CA MET A 228 2.09 -1.66 15.81
C MET A 228 2.16 -0.41 14.93
N LYS A 229 3.33 0.21 14.87
CA LYS A 229 3.60 1.42 14.07
C LYS A 229 4.24 1.04 12.72
N PRO A 230 4.00 1.82 11.65
CA PRO A 230 4.82 1.82 10.45
C PRO A 230 6.29 2.09 10.80
N GLY A 231 7.20 1.34 10.18
CA GLY A 231 8.64 1.58 10.28
C GLY A 231 9.35 0.73 11.33
N ASP A 232 8.64 0.23 12.35
CA ASP A 232 9.17 -0.66 13.37
C ASP A 232 9.33 -2.11 12.84
N GLY A 233 10.24 -2.88 13.43
CA GLY A 233 10.36 -4.34 13.22
C GLY A 233 9.81 -5.15 14.40
N TYR A 234 9.42 -6.41 14.14
CA TYR A 234 8.76 -7.26 15.14
C TYR A 234 9.28 -8.70 15.19
N TRP A 235 9.51 -9.21 16.40
CA TRP A 235 9.67 -10.63 16.68
C TRP A 235 8.31 -11.22 17.03
N ILE A 236 7.71 -11.99 16.13
CA ILE A 236 6.38 -12.58 16.29
C ILE A 236 6.50 -14.09 16.48
N LYS A 237 6.02 -14.60 17.61
CA LYS A 237 6.02 -16.03 17.93
C LYS A 237 4.63 -16.65 17.73
N VAL A 238 4.53 -17.70 16.92
CA VAL A 238 3.27 -18.42 16.65
C VAL A 238 3.38 -19.93 16.92
N THR A 239 2.26 -20.56 17.29
CA THR A 239 2.17 -21.98 17.67
C THR A 239 2.27 -22.96 16.50
N GLU A 240 1.92 -22.50 15.30
CA GLU A 240 1.91 -23.24 14.03
C GLU A 240 2.13 -22.28 12.84
N ASN A 241 2.16 -22.80 11.61
CA ASN A 241 2.24 -21.96 10.42
C ASN A 241 0.91 -21.21 10.20
N CYS A 242 0.97 -19.93 9.83
CA CYS A 242 -0.20 -19.12 9.53
C CYS A 242 0.11 -18.01 8.54
N ILE A 243 -0.94 -17.37 8.01
CA ILE A 243 -0.84 -16.12 7.29
C ILE A 243 -1.27 -15.01 8.24
N TRP A 244 -0.43 -13.98 8.36
CA TRP A 244 -0.73 -12.74 9.06
C TRP A 244 -1.25 -11.73 8.03
N GLU A 245 -2.56 -11.52 8.05
CA GLU A 245 -3.22 -10.47 7.26
C GLU A 245 -3.14 -9.16 8.03
N LEU A 246 -2.64 -8.11 7.37
CA LEU A 246 -2.42 -6.76 7.90
C LEU A 246 -3.50 -5.76 7.46
N PRO A 247 -3.71 -4.68 8.22
CA PRO A 247 -4.51 -3.52 7.81
C PRO A 247 -3.78 -2.68 6.74
#